data_AF-A0A3D0XY38-F1
#
_entry.id   AF-A0A3D0XY38-F1
#
_cell.length_a   1.000
_cell.length_b   1.000
_cell.length_c   1.000
_cell.angle_alpha   90.00
_cell.angle_beta   90.00
_cell.angle_gamma   90.00
#
_symmetry.space_group_name_H-M   'P 1'
#
loop_
_entity.id
_entity.type
_entity.pdbx_description
1 polymer ?
#
loop_
_entity_poly.entity_id
_entity_poly.type
_entity_poly.pdbx_seq_one_letter_code
_entity_poly.pdbx_strand_id
1 'polypeptide(L)'
;MVQIIEIIVDNNKYQIEWALSEYFGELKGMKFMLNRMAANQIVMINNLSETAKILLSAVAGAVIQHLIDNNCKVDSIFENGYFIIK
;
A
#
# COMPACT_ATOMS: atom_id res chain seq x y z
N MET A 1 14.53 -9.86 9.51
CA MET A 1 14.28 -8.45 9.19
C MET A 1 12.94 -8.34 8.49
N VAL A 2 11.84 -8.03 9.18
CA VAL A 2 10.53 -7.83 8.51
C VAL A 2 10.53 -6.54 7.67
N GLN A 3 9.71 -6.47 6.63
CA GLN A 3 9.46 -5.24 5.88
C GLN A 3 8.24 -4.53 6.48
N ILE A 4 8.32 -3.21 6.68
CA ILE A 4 7.25 -2.43 7.31
C ILE A 4 6.55 -1.60 6.25
N ILE A 5 5.23 -1.77 6.15
CA ILE A 5 4.36 -0.89 5.37
C ILE A 5 3.73 0.10 6.35
N GLU A 6 4.09 1.37 6.21
CA GLU A 6 3.55 2.46 7.03
C GLU A 6 2.37 3.11 6.32
N ILE A 7 1.24 3.22 7.01
CA ILE A 7 -0.03 3.66 6.44
C ILE A 7 -0.51 4.87 7.23
N ILE A 8 -1.00 5.90 6.54
CA ILE A 8 -1.49 7.13 7.16
C ILE A 8 -2.86 7.47 6.58
N VAL A 9 -3.85 7.67 7.45
CA VAL A 9 -5.23 8.08 7.13
C VAL A 9 -5.71 9.04 8.21
N ASP A 10 -6.20 10.22 7.83
CA ASP A 10 -6.74 11.24 8.76
C ASP A 10 -5.83 11.53 9.98
N ASN A 11 -4.52 11.68 9.74
CA ASN A 11 -3.46 11.84 10.76
C ASN A 11 -3.25 10.65 11.71
N ASN A 12 -3.99 9.56 11.54
CA ASN A 12 -3.72 8.30 12.22
C ASN A 12 -2.67 7.51 11.45
N LYS A 13 -1.86 6.75 12.19
CA LYS A 13 -0.75 5.98 11.66
C LYS A 13 -0.94 4.50 11.98
N TYR A 14 -0.85 3.67 10.96
CA TYR A 14 -0.94 2.21 11.06
C TYR A 14 0.29 1.57 10.44
N GLN A 15 0.55 0.32 10.79
CA GLN A 15 1.70 -0.43 10.29
C GLN A 15 1.30 -1.87 10.02
N ILE A 16 1.76 -2.40 8.89
CA ILE A 16 1.69 -3.83 8.57
C ILE A 16 3.12 -4.35 8.49
N GLU A 17 3.40 -5.42 9.22
CA GLU A 17 4.62 -6.20 9.03
C GLU A 17 4.40 -7.19 7.89
N TRP A 18 5.25 -7.12 6.88
CA TRP A 18 5.19 -7.98 5.70
C TRP A 18 6.27 -9.05 5.74
N ALA A 19 5.91 -10.25 5.29
CA ALA A 19 6.80 -11.39 5.27
C ALA A 19 7.97 -11.18 4.30
N LEU A 20 9.16 -11.57 4.75
CA LEU A 20 10.45 -11.40 4.06
C LEU A 20 10.60 -12.09 2.70
N SER A 21 9.74 -13.06 2.40
CA SER A 21 9.82 -13.84 1.16
C SER A 21 9.58 -12.99 -0.09
N GLU A 22 9.04 -11.78 0.06
CA GLU A 22 8.76 -10.85 -1.02
C GLU A 22 9.64 -9.59 -0.87
N TYR A 23 10.50 -9.32 -1.85
CA TYR A 23 11.40 -8.17 -1.84
C TYR A 23 10.80 -6.99 -2.59
N PHE A 24 10.45 -5.92 -1.86
CA PHE A 24 9.84 -4.71 -2.41
C PHE A 24 10.85 -3.66 -2.87
N GLY A 25 12.00 -4.07 -3.42
CA GLY A 25 13.10 -3.16 -3.77
C GLY A 25 12.67 -1.96 -4.62
N GLU A 26 11.86 -2.21 -5.66
CA GLU A 26 11.36 -1.16 -6.56
C GLU A 26 10.32 -0.24 -5.92
N LEU A 27 9.61 -0.71 -4.89
CA LEU A 27 8.55 0.07 -4.22
C LEU A 27 9.06 0.80 -2.97
N LYS A 28 10.28 0.51 -2.52
CA LYS A 28 10.84 0.99 -1.26
C LYS A 28 10.97 2.52 -1.28
N GLY A 29 10.47 3.16 -0.23
CA GLY A 29 10.48 4.62 -0.07
C GLY A 29 9.47 5.36 -0.94
N MET A 30 8.70 4.66 -1.79
CA MET A 30 7.66 5.27 -2.60
C MET A 30 6.38 5.46 -1.78
N LYS A 31 5.71 6.60 -2.01
CA LYS A 31 4.41 6.91 -1.43
C LYS A 31 3.30 6.57 -2.42
N PHE A 32 2.32 5.79 -1.97
CA PHE A 32 1.19 5.34 -2.76
C PHE A 32 -0.12 5.83 -2.16
N MET A 33 -0.89 6.61 -2.92
CA MET A 33 -2.22 7.08 -2.50
C MET A 33 -3.26 5.99 -2.73
N LEU A 34 -4.09 5.69 -1.74
CA LEU A 34 -5.02 4.54 -1.80
C LEU A 34 -6.09 4.66 -2.87
N ASN A 35 -6.53 5.88 -3.22
CA ASN A 35 -7.42 6.13 -4.37
C ASN A 35 -6.78 5.93 -5.75
N ARG A 36 -5.48 5.64 -5.82
CA ARG A 36 -4.76 5.40 -7.07
C ARG A 36 -4.28 3.96 -7.22
N MET A 37 -4.69 3.08 -6.30
CA MET A 37 -4.22 1.70 -6.23
C MET A 37 -5.23 0.68 -6.79
N ALA A 38 -6.19 1.14 -7.60
CA ALA A 38 -7.00 0.21 -8.37
C ALA A 38 -6.10 -0.54 -9.38
N ALA A 39 -6.39 -1.83 -9.63
CA ALA A 39 -5.56 -2.68 -10.47
C ALA A 39 -5.31 -2.09 -11.87
N ASN A 40 -6.32 -1.46 -12.47
CA ASN A 40 -6.19 -0.79 -13.77
C ASN A 40 -5.23 0.40 -13.74
N GLN A 41 -5.08 1.09 -12.61
CA GLN A 41 -4.14 2.20 -12.44
C GLN A 41 -2.72 1.72 -12.17
N ILE A 42 -2.57 0.66 -11.38
CA ILE A 42 -1.25 0.05 -11.09
C ILE A 42 -0.59 -0.45 -12.38
N VAL A 43 -1.35 -1.07 -13.28
CA VAL A 43 -0.83 -1.56 -14.57
C VAL A 43 -0.20 -0.44 -15.41
N MET A 44 -0.70 0.79 -15.30
CA MET A 44 -0.22 1.96 -16.04
C MET A 44 1.09 2.57 -15.48
N ILE A 45 1.62 2.05 -14.36
CA ILE A 45 2.87 2.53 -13.78
C ILE A 45 4.05 2.00 -14.60
N ASN A 46 4.55 2.81 -15.53
CA ASN A 46 5.55 2.39 -16.53
C ASN A 46 6.97 2.16 -15.97
N ASN A 47 7.25 2.63 -14.75
CA ASN A 47 8.58 2.54 -14.12
C ASN A 47 8.70 1.42 -13.07
N LEU A 48 7.77 0.46 -13.08
CA LEU A 48 7.78 -0.71 -12.22
C LEU A 48 7.78 -1.99 -13.07
N SER A 49 8.53 -2.99 -12.64
CA SER A 49 8.44 -4.34 -13.20
C SER A 49 7.04 -4.93 -12.98
N GLU A 50 6.67 -5.92 -13.79
CA GLU A 50 5.40 -6.64 -13.60
C GLU A 50 5.31 -7.29 -12.22
N THR A 51 6.42 -7.84 -11.72
CA THR A 51 6.49 -8.38 -10.35
C THR A 51 6.21 -7.29 -9.31
N ALA A 52 6.81 -6.11 -9.44
CA ALA A 52 6.58 -4.99 -8.53
C ALA A 52 5.11 -4.50 -8.58
N LYS A 53 4.47 -4.51 -9.75
CA LYS A 53 3.03 -4.18 -9.89
C LYS A 53 2.12 -5.21 -9.22
N ILE A 54 2.42 -6.51 -9.36
CA ILE A 54 1.68 -7.59 -8.69
C ILE A 54 1.79 -7.42 -7.17
N LEU A 55 3.01 -7.23 -6.68
CA LEU A 55 3.29 -7.00 -5.26
C LEU A 55 2.61 -5.73 -4.74
N LEU A 56 2.64 -4.64 -5.50
CA LEU A 56 1.94 -3.39 -5.17
C LEU A 56 0.43 -3.61 -5.04
N SER A 57 -0.15 -4.42 -5.92
CA SER A 57 -1.59 -4.73 -5.88
C SER A 57 -1.96 -5.55 -4.64
N ALA A 58 -1.13 -6.54 -4.28
CA ALA A 58 -1.31 -7.34 -3.07
C ALA A 58 -1.21 -6.47 -1.81
N VAL A 59 -0.20 -5.59 -1.73
CA VAL A 59 -0.02 -4.66 -0.61
C VAL A 59 -1.19 -3.69 -0.49
N ALA A 60 -1.63 -3.09 -1.60
CA ALA A 60 -2.76 -2.16 -1.58
C ALA A 60 -4.03 -2.83 -1.02
N GLY A 61 -4.33 -4.05 -1.46
CA GLY A 61 -5.46 -4.82 -0.94
C GLY A 61 -5.34 -5.09 0.56
N ALA A 62 -4.17 -5.54 1.02
CA ALA A 62 -3.92 -5.81 2.44
C ALA A 62 -4.01 -4.54 3.31
N VAL A 63 -3.48 -3.41 2.82
CA VAL A 63 -3.57 -2.11 3.50
C VAL A 63 -5.02 -1.67 3.66
N ILE A 64 -5.82 -1.74 2.59
CA ILE A 64 -7.23 -1.35 2.63
C ILE A 64 -8.00 -2.24 3.60
N GLN A 65 -7.80 -3.57 3.52
CA GLN A 65 -8.45 -4.50 4.44
C GLN A 65 -8.08 -4.21 5.90
N HIS A 66 -6.79 -4.01 6.19
CA HIS A 66 -6.34 -3.68 7.54
C HIS A 66 -6.97 -2.39 8.09
N LEU A 67 -7.14 -1.37 7.26
CA LEU A 67 -7.80 -0.12 7.67
C LEU A 67 -9.30 -0.33 7.94
N ILE A 68 -9.98 -1.12 7.11
CA ILE A 68 -11.38 -1.49 7.32
C ILE A 68 -11.53 -2.27 8.64
N ASP A 69 -10.65 -3.22 8.90
CA ASP A 69 -10.65 -4.02 10.15
C ASP A 69 -10.40 -3.14 11.39
N ASN A 70 -9.72 -2.01 11.23
CA ASN A 70 -9.50 -0.99 12.28
C ASN A 70 -10.61 0.07 12.35
N ASN A 71 -11.78 -0.17 11.73
CA ASN A 71 -12.93 0.73 11.69
C ASN A 71 -12.66 2.10 11.03
N CYS A 72 -11.66 2.20 10.13
CA CYS A 72 -11.50 3.40 9.32
C CYS A 72 -12.68 3.55 8.35
N LYS A 73 -13.17 4.78 8.18
CA LYS A 73 -14.24 5.06 7.20
C LYS A 73 -13.70 4.88 5.78
N VAL A 74 -14.45 4.17 4.94
CA VAL A 74 -14.08 3.89 3.55
C VAL A 74 -13.78 5.18 2.77
N ASP A 75 -14.61 6.21 2.93
CA ASP A 75 -14.40 7.50 2.27
C ASP A 75 -13.06 8.13 2.67
N SER A 76 -12.75 8.16 3.97
CA SER A 76 -11.46 8.64 4.50
C SER A 76 -10.26 7.88 3.94
N ILE A 77 -10.37 6.55 3.83
CA ILE A 77 -9.31 5.69 3.28
C ILE A 77 -8.94 6.13 1.88
N PHE A 78 -9.92 6.37 1.02
CA PHE A 78 -9.67 6.73 -0.38
C PHE A 78 -9.39 8.23 -0.58
N GLU A 79 -9.99 9.12 0.20
CA GLU A 79 -9.75 10.57 0.06
C GLU A 79 -8.36 10.97 0.57
N ASN A 80 -7.97 10.49 1.76
CA ASN A 80 -6.82 11.00 2.49
C ASN A 80 -5.72 9.95 2.73
N GLY A 81 -6.01 8.67 2.46
CA GLY A 81 -5.14 7.58 2.79
C GLY A 81 -3.95 7.38 1.85
N TYR A 82 -2.80 7.07 2.42
CA TYR A 82 -1.62 6.63 1.69
C TYR A 82 -0.78 5.64 2.48
N PHE A 83 0.10 4.92 1.80
CA PHE A 83 1.11 4.09 2.43
C PHE A 83 2.49 4.25 1.81
N ILE A 84 3.51 3.87 2.57
CA ILE A 84 4.93 3.88 2.20
C ILE A 84 5.54 2.55 2.62
N ILE A 85 6.31 1.93 1.73
CA ILE A 85 7.06 0.70 2.04
C ILE A 85 8.45 1.09 2.55
N LYS A 86 8.80 0.70 3.77
CA LYS A 86 10.08 1.03 4.43
C LYS A 86 11.17 -0.03 4.28
#